data_AF-A0A918ADM7-F1
#
_entry.id   AF-A0A918ADM7-F1
#
_cell.length_a   1.000
_cell.length_b   1.000
_cell.length_c   1.000
_cell.angle_alpha   90.00
_cell.angle_beta   90.00
_cell.angle_gamma   90.00
#
_symmetry.space_group_name_H-M   'P 1'
#
loop_
_entity.id
_entity.type
_entity.pdbx_description
1 polymer ?
#
loop_
_entity_poly.entity_id
_entity_poly.type
_entity_poly.pdbx_seq_one_letter_code
_entity_poly.pdbx_strand_id
1 'polypeptide(L)'
;MAALVSNPLHEALRNALRVVEPMIGEIDSDIETPYRQFQSGTVWTGPTAKLFGDQFAQLRSRVRASEERIVGELRAELGRTPIEVTEEEAAQIKRRYGLP
;
A
#
# COMPACT_ATOMS: atom_id res chain seq x y z
N MET A 1 -0.64 -30.30 25.44
CA MET A 1 -1.02 -29.62 24.19
C MET A 1 -0.37 -28.25 24.22
N ALA A 2 0.33 -27.83 23.17
CA ALA A 2 0.90 -26.48 23.13
C ALA A 2 -0.24 -25.46 23.09
N ALA A 3 -0.15 -24.38 23.88
CA ALA A 3 -1.11 -23.29 23.83
C ALA A 3 -0.95 -22.56 22.48
N LEU A 4 -2.08 -22.30 21.82
CA LEU A 4 -2.13 -21.46 20.62
C LEU A 4 -2.24 -20.01 21.06
N VAL A 5 -1.45 -19.15 20.42
CA VAL A 5 -1.43 -17.71 20.63
C VAL A 5 -1.49 -16.99 19.29
N SER A 6 -1.91 -15.73 19.31
CA SER A 6 -1.94 -14.89 18.10
C SER A 6 -0.56 -14.78 17.48
N ASN A 7 -0.49 -14.96 16.16
CA ASN A 7 0.75 -14.85 15.42
C ASN A 7 1.21 -13.38 15.37
N PRO A 8 2.37 -13.04 15.94
CA PRO A 8 2.84 -11.65 15.97
C PRO A 8 3.12 -11.10 14.57
N LEU A 9 3.50 -11.93 13.60
CA LEU A 9 3.68 -11.51 12.21
C LEU A 9 2.34 -11.20 11.53
N HIS A 10 1.29 -12.00 11.79
CA HIS A 10 -0.05 -11.74 11.27
C HIS A 10 -0.57 -10.38 11.77
N GLU A 11 -0.42 -10.11 13.06
CA GLU A 11 -0.80 -8.83 13.65
C GLU A 11 0.05 -7.66 13.11
N ALA A 12 1.36 -7.86 12.91
CA ALA A 12 2.23 -6.84 12.33
C ALA A 12 1.82 -6.49 10.88
N LEU A 13 1.57 -7.48 10.04
CA LEU A 13 1.10 -7.29 8.66
C LEU A 13 -0.27 -6.60 8.60
N ARG A 14 -1.19 -7.00 9.49
CA ARG A 14 -2.50 -6.36 9.62
C ARG A 14 -2.38 -4.90 10.06
N ASN A 15 -1.50 -4.60 11.03
CA ASN A 15 -1.21 -3.23 11.46
C ASN A 15 -0.60 -2.40 10.32
N ALA A 16 0.36 -2.97 9.58
CA ALA A 16 0.97 -2.30 8.43
C ALA A 16 -0.08 -1.91 7.38
N LEU A 17 -1.00 -2.83 7.04
CA LEU A 17 -2.10 -2.52 6.11
C LEU A 17 -3.01 -1.39 6.62
N ARG A 18 -3.37 -1.39 7.92
CA ARG A 18 -4.19 -0.30 8.50
C ARG A 18 -3.51 1.07 8.40
N VAL A 19 -2.18 1.12 8.40
CA VAL A 19 -1.42 2.38 8.28
C VAL A 19 -1.23 2.77 6.82
N VAL A 20 -0.90 1.81 5.95
CA VAL A 20 -0.53 2.06 4.55
C VAL A 20 -1.76 2.36 3.68
N GLU A 21 -2.90 1.71 3.91
CA GLU A 21 -4.09 1.90 3.06
C GLU A 21 -4.62 3.35 3.07
N PRO A 22 -4.73 4.05 4.22
CA PRO A 22 -5.10 5.47 4.23
C PRO A 22 -4.09 6.37 3.52
N MET A 23 -2.79 6.13 3.72
CA MET A 23 -1.73 6.94 3.08
C MET A 23 -1.77 6.83 1.56
N ILE A 24 -2.07 5.64 1.03
CA ILE A 24 -2.27 5.42 -0.40
C ILE A 24 -3.52 6.16 -0.90
N GLY A 25 -4.61 6.14 -0.12
CA GLY A 25 -5.82 6.90 -0.45
C GLY A 25 -5.56 8.41 -0.57
N GLU A 26 -4.72 8.97 0.32
CA GLU A 26 -4.29 10.36 0.26
C GLU A 26 -3.48 10.66 -1.01
N ILE A 27 -2.49 9.81 -1.33
CA ILE A 27 -1.66 9.99 -2.54
C ILE A 27 -2.50 9.92 -3.82
N ASP A 28 -3.41 8.95 -3.95
CA ASP A 28 -4.26 8.85 -5.15
C ASP A 28 -5.19 10.07 -5.26
N SER A 29 -5.75 10.56 -4.16
CA SER A 29 -6.57 11.79 -4.14
C SER A 29 -5.78 13.02 -4.58
N ASP A 30 -4.57 13.18 -4.04
CA ASP A 30 -3.68 14.32 -4.31
C ASP A 30 -3.15 14.35 -5.74
N ILE A 31 -3.11 13.21 -6.43
CA ILE A 31 -2.74 13.12 -7.85
C ILE A 31 -3.96 13.20 -8.76
N GLU A 32 -5.05 12.51 -8.43
CA GLU A 32 -6.24 12.41 -9.27
C GLU A 32 -6.94 13.76 -9.42
N THR A 33 -7.05 14.53 -8.33
CA THR A 33 -7.69 15.85 -8.34
C THR A 33 -7.02 16.82 -9.32
N PRO A 34 -5.71 17.12 -9.20
CA PRO A 34 -5.05 18.00 -10.15
C PRO A 34 -5.00 17.41 -11.56
N TYR A 35 -4.91 16.08 -11.72
CA TYR A 35 -4.99 15.45 -13.04
C TYR A 35 -6.31 15.73 -13.74
N ARG A 36 -7.46 15.58 -13.04
CA ARG A 36 -8.78 15.89 -13.60
C ARG A 36 -8.94 17.37 -13.93
N GLN A 37 -8.48 18.26 -13.04
CA GLN A 37 -8.50 19.70 -13.28
C GLN A 37 -7.68 20.05 -14.52
N PHE A 38 -6.51 19.45 -14.69
CA PHE A 38 -5.67 19.63 -15.86
C PHE A 38 -6.36 19.16 -17.15
N GLN A 39 -6.96 17.97 -17.13
CA GLN A 39 -7.67 17.39 -18.28
C GLN A 39 -8.94 18.14 -18.68
N SER A 40 -9.49 19.00 -17.81
CA SER A 40 -10.65 19.84 -18.15
C SER A 40 -10.36 20.84 -19.29
N GLY A 41 -9.09 21.13 -19.57
CA GLY A 41 -8.69 22.08 -20.62
C GLY A 41 -9.02 23.54 -20.29
N THR A 42 -9.50 23.83 -19.08
CA THR A 42 -9.92 25.18 -18.67
C THR A 42 -8.76 26.03 -18.15
N VAL A 43 -7.64 25.40 -17.77
CA VAL A 43 -6.52 26.07 -17.08
C VAL A 43 -5.36 26.37 -18.02
N TRP A 44 -4.98 25.43 -18.90
CA TRP A 44 -3.83 25.57 -19.79
C TRP A 44 -4.02 24.74 -21.06
N THR A 45 -3.81 25.37 -22.22
CA THR A 45 -4.00 24.75 -23.54
C THR A 45 -2.80 25.01 -24.46
N GLY A 46 -2.68 24.19 -25.52
CA GLY A 46 -1.60 24.26 -26.51
C GLY A 46 -0.66 23.04 -26.47
N PRO A 47 0.34 22.97 -27.38
CA PRO A 47 1.21 21.81 -27.54
C PRO A 47 1.99 21.44 -26.27
N THR A 48 2.46 22.44 -25.53
CA THR A 48 3.18 22.21 -24.26
C THR A 48 2.26 21.68 -23.17
N ALA A 49 1.01 22.16 -23.10
CA ALA A 49 0.01 21.63 -22.19
C ALA A 49 -0.29 20.15 -22.49
N LYS A 50 -0.38 19.79 -23.78
CA LYS A 50 -0.55 18.38 -24.18
C LYS A 50 0.61 17.50 -23.70
N LEU A 51 1.85 17.91 -23.93
CA LEU A 51 3.04 17.17 -23.49
C LEU A 51 3.06 16.97 -21.97
N PHE A 52 2.75 18.02 -21.22
CA PHE A 52 2.65 17.93 -19.76
C PHE A 52 1.54 16.95 -19.34
N GLY A 53 0.37 17.00 -19.98
CA GLY A 53 -0.73 16.08 -19.72
C GLY A 53 -0.33 14.62 -19.92
N ASP A 54 0.40 14.32 -20.98
CA ASP A 54 0.91 12.97 -21.26
C ASP A 54 1.91 12.51 -20.19
N GLN A 55 2.84 13.38 -19.78
CA GLN A 55 3.79 13.09 -18.71
C GLN A 55 3.09 12.90 -17.36
N PHE A 56 2.07 13.70 -17.08
CA PHE A 56 1.31 13.60 -15.84
C PHE A 56 0.48 12.30 -15.80
N ALA A 57 -0.11 11.90 -16.92
CA ALA A 57 -0.79 10.61 -17.04
C ALA A 57 0.16 9.43 -16.76
N GLN A 58 1.40 9.51 -17.27
CA GLN A 58 2.42 8.49 -16.99
C GLN A 58 2.81 8.44 -15.51
N LEU A 59 3.05 9.61 -14.88
CA LEU A 59 3.33 9.68 -13.45
C LEU A 59 2.22 9.04 -12.62
N ARG A 60 0.96 9.43 -12.89
CA ARG A 60 -0.22 8.88 -12.22
C ARG A 60 -0.31 7.36 -12.37
N SER A 61 -0.10 6.84 -13.57
CA SER A 61 -0.10 5.39 -13.82
C SER A 61 0.98 4.67 -13.00
N ARG A 62 2.19 5.23 -12.95
CA ARG A 62 3.31 4.66 -12.18
C ARG A 62 3.07 4.67 -10.68
N VAL A 63 2.46 5.74 -10.16
CA VAL A 63 2.12 5.85 -8.74
C VAL A 63 1.09 4.79 -8.38
N ARG A 64 -0.03 4.70 -9.11
CA ARG A 64 -1.05 3.66 -8.89
C ARG A 64 -0.52 2.24 -8.95
N ALA A 65 0.28 1.94 -9.97
CA ALA A 65 0.89 0.61 -10.10
C ALA A 65 1.84 0.28 -8.91
N SER A 66 2.40 1.30 -8.25
CA SER A 66 3.25 1.12 -7.08
C SER A 66 2.44 0.92 -5.81
N GLU A 67 1.37 1.69 -5.65
CA GLU A 67 0.40 1.55 -4.56
C GLU A 67 -0.26 0.15 -4.56
N GLU A 68 -0.77 -0.27 -5.72
CA GLU A 68 -1.38 -1.59 -5.91
C GLU A 68 -0.42 -2.72 -5.57
N ARG A 69 0.87 -2.57 -5.95
CA ARG A 69 1.90 -3.57 -5.64
C ARG A 69 2.16 -3.65 -4.14
N ILE A 70 2.34 -2.53 -3.46
CA ILE A 70 2.62 -2.49 -2.01
C ILE A 70 1.47 -3.14 -1.23
N VAL A 71 0.23 -2.75 -1.52
CA VAL A 71 -0.96 -3.31 -0.85
C VAL A 71 -1.15 -4.78 -1.23
N GLY A 72 -0.95 -5.12 -2.50
CA GLY A 72 -1.05 -6.48 -3.00
C GLY A 72 -0.08 -7.43 -2.32
N GLU A 73 1.19 -7.03 -2.17
CA GLU A 73 2.23 -7.81 -1.49
C GLU A 73 1.90 -8.00 -0.01
N LEU A 74 1.50 -6.93 0.70
CA LEU A 74 1.13 -7.02 2.12
C LEU A 74 -0.10 -7.91 2.35
N ARG A 75 -1.14 -7.78 1.51
CA ARG A 75 -2.35 -8.62 1.60
C ARG A 75 -2.06 -10.08 1.26
N ALA A 76 -1.22 -10.32 0.25
CA ALA A 76 -0.81 -11.67 -0.12
C ALA A 76 -0.04 -12.34 1.01
N GLU A 77 0.89 -11.62 1.65
CA GLU A 77 1.65 -12.16 2.77
C GLU A 77 0.77 -12.38 4.01
N LEU A 78 -0.14 -11.45 4.32
CA LEU A 78 -1.11 -11.62 5.41
C LEU A 78 -1.99 -12.86 5.18
N GLY A 79 -2.47 -13.06 3.95
CA GLY A 79 -3.32 -14.20 3.60
C GLY A 79 -2.62 -15.56 3.68
N ARG A 80 -1.28 -15.59 3.55
CA ARG A 80 -0.46 -16.80 3.74
C ARG A 80 -0.01 -17.02 5.18
N THR A 81 -0.08 -15.98 6.02
CA THR A 81 0.39 -16.03 7.39
C THR A 81 -0.70 -16.57 8.32
N PRO A 82 -0.48 -17.68 9.05
CA PRO A 82 -1.45 -18.22 10.00
C PRO A 82 -1.86 -17.20 11.06
N ILE A 83 -3.14 -17.19 11.45
CA ILE A 83 -3.68 -16.29 12.48
C ILE A 83 -3.12 -16.64 13.87
N GLU A 84 -3.00 -17.93 14.16
CA GLU A 84 -2.51 -18.46 15.43
C GLU A 84 -1.35 -19.41 15.19
N VAL A 85 -0.42 -19.45 16.15
CA VAL A 85 0.76 -20.32 16.17
C VAL A 85 0.98 -20.79 17.61
N THR A 86 1.88 -21.75 17.82
CA THR A 86 2.29 -22.11 19.18
C THR A 86 3.09 -20.97 19.84
N GLU A 87 3.13 -20.94 21.18
CA GLU A 87 3.94 -19.95 21.91
C GLU A 87 5.42 -19.95 21.52
N GLU A 88 5.99 -21.14 21.26
CA GLU A 88 7.38 -21.28 20.85
C GLU A 88 7.63 -20.65 19.46
N GLU A 89 6.74 -20.91 18.51
CA GLU A 89 6.78 -20.30 17.18
C GLU A 89 6.60 -18.77 17.27
N ALA A 90 5.67 -18.29 18.08
CA ALA A 90 5.49 -16.85 18.30
C ALA A 90 6.78 -16.19 18.83
N ALA A 91 7.46 -16.80 19.80
CA ALA A 91 8.72 -16.30 20.31
C ALA A 91 9.85 -16.33 19.25
N GLN A 92 9.90 -17.36 18.41
CA GLN A 92 10.83 -17.41 17.27
C GLN A 92 10.55 -16.32 16.23
N ILE A 93 9.28 -16.11 15.88
CA ILE A 93 8.86 -15.08 14.93
C ILE A 93 9.22 -13.69 15.46
N LYS A 94 8.94 -13.39 16.73
CA LYS A 94 9.31 -12.11 17.35
C LYS A 94 10.80 -11.83 17.23
N ARG A 95 11.64 -12.81 17.57
CA ARG A 95 13.10 -12.70 17.44
C ARG A 95 13.55 -12.52 16.00
N ARG A 96 12.98 -13.27 15.07
CA ARG A 96 13.36 -13.23 13.64
C ARG A 96 13.05 -11.89 12.99
N TYR A 97 11.91 -11.30 13.31
CA TYR A 97 11.41 -10.07 12.67
C TYR A 97 11.56 -8.82 13.54
N GLY A 98 12.14 -8.93 14.74
CA GLY A 98 12.30 -7.81 15.67
C GLY A 98 10.97 -7.24 16.16
N LEU A 99 9.95 -8.08 16.29
CA LEU A 99 8.62 -7.67 16.75
C LEU A 99 8.56 -7.61 18.28
N PRO A 100 7.79 -6.66 18.86
CA PRO A 100 7.58 -6.57 20.31
C PRO A 100 6.87 -7.81 20.87
#